data_AF-A0A8T3TLJ2-F1
#
_entry.id   AF-A0A8T3TLJ2-F1
#
_cell.length_a   1.000
_cell.length_b   1.000
_cell.length_c   1.000
_cell.angle_alpha   90.00
_cell.angle_beta   90.00
_cell.angle_gamma   90.00
#
_symmetry.space_group_name_H-M   'P 1'
#
loop_
_entity.id
_entity.type
_entity.pdbx_description
1 polymer ?
#
loop_
_entity_poly.entity_id
_entity_poly.type
_entity_poly.pdbx_seq_one_letter_code
_entity_poly.pdbx_strand_id
1 'polypeptide(L)'
;DAARASVYRESAVTAAEAILAGLGGPGGRLKRSWKDGRATGDGVLEDHTHLAEGLLALYEATFDERWFVAARELMEVVLNHFRDPAGGFFDTADDAERLVTRPKGLQDNALPSGNAMAATVLLRLHAFTGEARYRSAAEATLALVASVAQLYPTAFAQWLIAADLAGGPIDEVAIVGSPEAPGTAALLTVTAEGFQPRQVVAASAAPDDSAVPLLHDRTMRDGKPTAYVCRGFTCRQPVNDAEALRRELSAAPGRQGQGGQAQGGAAPA
;
A
#
# COMPACT_ATOMS: atom_id res chain seq x y z
N ASP A 1 20.73 8.65 -3.65
CA ASP A 1 21.54 8.09 -4.76
C ASP A 1 20.57 7.64 -5.86
N ALA A 2 20.48 8.43 -6.94
CA ALA A 2 19.53 8.19 -8.03
C ALA A 2 19.91 6.98 -8.89
N ALA A 3 21.20 6.69 -9.05
CA ALA A 3 21.67 5.54 -9.81
C ALA A 3 21.26 4.24 -9.13
N ARG A 4 21.48 4.16 -7.81
CA ARG A 4 21.04 3.01 -7.01
C ARG A 4 19.52 2.81 -7.02
N ALA A 5 18.77 3.91 -6.96
CA ALA A 5 17.30 3.86 -7.06
C ALA A 5 16.83 3.29 -8.41
N SER A 6 17.49 3.66 -9.52
CA SER A 6 17.18 3.09 -10.85
C SER A 6 17.42 1.58 -10.89
N VAL A 7 18.57 1.13 -10.37
CA VAL A 7 18.91 -0.31 -10.34
C VAL A 7 17.88 -1.11 -9.54
N TYR A 8 17.44 -0.61 -8.38
CA TYR A 8 16.42 -1.30 -7.59
C TYR A 8 15.06 -1.31 -8.29
N ARG A 9 14.66 -0.21 -8.92
CA ARG A 9 13.41 -0.15 -9.68
C ARG A 9 13.42 -1.11 -10.87
N GLU A 10 14.49 -1.14 -11.65
CA GLU A 10 14.65 -2.06 -12.78
C GLU A 10 14.62 -3.52 -12.32
N SER A 11 15.33 -3.84 -11.23
CA SER A 11 15.32 -5.18 -10.64
C SER A 11 13.92 -5.59 -10.16
N ALA A 12 13.18 -4.66 -9.53
CA ALA A 12 11.83 -4.90 -9.06
C ALA A 12 10.84 -5.09 -10.24
N VAL A 13 10.97 -4.31 -11.32
CA VAL A 13 10.21 -4.51 -12.55
C VAL A 13 10.47 -5.90 -13.12
N THR A 14 11.73 -6.27 -13.33
CA THR A 14 12.08 -7.60 -13.87
C THR A 14 11.55 -8.73 -12.99
N ALA A 15 11.65 -8.60 -11.67
CA ALA A 15 11.13 -9.60 -10.73
C ALA A 15 9.60 -9.71 -10.79
N ALA A 16 8.88 -8.58 -10.80
CA ALA A 16 7.43 -8.56 -10.90
C ALA A 16 6.94 -9.17 -12.22
N GLU A 17 7.58 -8.82 -13.35
CA GLU A 17 7.27 -9.41 -14.66
C GLU A 17 7.49 -10.92 -14.66
N ALA A 18 8.62 -11.39 -14.13
CA ALA A 18 8.91 -12.82 -14.05
C ALA A 18 7.94 -13.57 -13.15
N ILE A 19 7.57 -13.00 -12.00
CA ILE A 19 6.60 -13.59 -11.06
C ILE A 19 5.22 -13.65 -11.72
N LEU A 20 4.71 -12.57 -12.30
CA LEU A 20 3.39 -12.56 -12.92
C LEU A 20 3.33 -13.47 -14.15
N ALA A 21 4.40 -13.54 -14.95
CA ALA A 21 4.46 -14.43 -16.11
C ALA A 21 4.62 -15.91 -15.72
N GLY A 22 5.42 -16.20 -14.69
CA GLY A 22 5.79 -17.57 -14.30
C GLY A 22 4.87 -18.20 -13.27
N LEU A 23 4.30 -17.43 -12.35
CA LEU A 23 3.42 -17.87 -11.26
C LEU A 23 1.98 -17.40 -11.42
N GLY A 24 1.71 -16.40 -12.28
CA GLY A 24 0.36 -15.92 -12.54
C GLY A 24 -0.49 -16.93 -13.30
N GLY A 25 -1.70 -17.15 -12.80
CA GLY A 25 -2.74 -17.92 -13.45
C GLY A 25 -3.95 -17.05 -13.82
N PRO A 26 -4.96 -17.63 -14.52
CA PRO A 26 -6.18 -16.93 -14.88
C PRO A 26 -6.86 -16.28 -13.68
N GLY A 27 -7.33 -15.04 -13.85
CA GLY A 27 -8.07 -14.32 -12.81
C GLY A 27 -7.26 -13.98 -11.56
N GLY A 28 -5.94 -13.83 -11.66
CA GLY A 28 -5.07 -13.44 -10.53
C GLY A 28 -4.72 -14.58 -9.58
N ARG A 29 -5.06 -15.83 -9.91
CA ARG A 29 -4.71 -17.01 -9.09
C ARG A 29 -3.23 -17.31 -9.20
N LEU A 30 -2.47 -17.12 -8.11
CA LEU A 30 -1.04 -17.44 -8.10
C LEU A 30 -0.79 -18.94 -7.91
N LYS A 31 0.31 -19.41 -8.49
CA LYS A 31 0.98 -20.65 -8.11
C LYS A 31 2.04 -20.36 -7.06
N ARG A 32 2.43 -21.39 -6.32
CA ARG A 32 3.34 -21.26 -5.17
C ARG A 32 4.81 -21.41 -5.52
N SER A 33 5.13 -22.24 -6.51
CA SER A 33 6.52 -22.54 -6.86
C SER A 33 6.70 -22.58 -8.37
N TRP A 34 7.79 -22.00 -8.84
CA TRP A 34 8.20 -22.01 -10.23
C TRP A 34 9.62 -22.56 -10.34
N LYS A 35 9.77 -23.64 -11.10
CA LYS A 35 11.07 -24.27 -11.35
C LYS A 35 11.07 -24.92 -12.73
N ASP A 36 12.17 -24.79 -13.46
CA ASP A 36 12.39 -25.40 -14.78
C ASP A 36 11.23 -25.11 -15.76
N GLY A 37 10.74 -23.87 -15.76
CA GLY A 37 9.64 -23.42 -16.63
C GLY A 37 8.24 -23.88 -16.20
N ARG A 38 8.10 -24.57 -15.07
CA ARG A 38 6.83 -25.13 -14.60
C ARG A 38 6.39 -24.52 -13.27
N ALA A 39 5.16 -24.01 -13.26
CA ALA A 39 4.49 -23.56 -12.05
C ALA A 39 3.75 -24.73 -11.37
N THR A 40 3.87 -24.85 -10.04
CA THR A 40 3.29 -25.92 -9.24
C THR A 40 2.79 -25.42 -7.89
N GLY A 41 1.82 -26.14 -7.32
CA GLY A 41 1.16 -25.78 -6.06
C GLY A 41 0.26 -24.55 -6.19
N ASP A 42 -0.83 -24.52 -5.44
CA ASP A 42 -1.68 -23.33 -5.38
C ASP A 42 -1.09 -22.31 -4.41
N GLY A 43 -1.10 -21.05 -4.82
CA GLY A 43 -0.63 -19.93 -4.01
C GLY A 43 -1.51 -19.79 -2.77
N VAL A 44 -0.86 -19.47 -1.65
CA VAL A 44 -1.51 -19.23 -0.36
C VAL A 44 -1.77 -17.75 -0.13
N LEU A 45 -2.45 -17.41 0.96
CA LEU A 45 -2.75 -16.03 1.32
C LEU A 45 -1.50 -15.14 1.26
N GLU A 46 -0.40 -15.60 1.87
CA GLU A 46 0.87 -14.87 1.92
C GLU A 46 1.42 -14.54 0.53
N ASP A 47 1.34 -15.47 -0.43
CA ASP A 47 1.84 -15.27 -1.79
C ASP A 47 1.10 -14.10 -2.47
N HIS A 48 -0.22 -14.01 -2.28
CA HIS A 48 -1.05 -12.97 -2.86
C HIS A 48 -0.85 -11.63 -2.17
N THR A 49 -0.87 -11.60 -0.84
CA THR A 49 -0.83 -10.33 -0.09
C THR A 49 0.54 -9.66 -0.15
N HIS A 50 1.63 -10.44 -0.08
CA HIS A 50 2.98 -9.88 -0.17
C HIS A 50 3.29 -9.40 -1.59
N LEU A 51 2.87 -10.16 -2.62
CA LEU A 51 3.04 -9.72 -3.99
C LEU A 51 2.19 -8.46 -4.28
N ALA A 52 0.95 -8.40 -3.81
CA ALA A 52 0.11 -7.21 -3.95
C ALA A 52 0.75 -5.97 -3.31
N GLU A 53 1.30 -6.09 -2.10
CA GLU A 53 2.02 -5.00 -1.44
C GLU A 53 3.23 -4.53 -2.25
N GLY A 54 4.03 -5.47 -2.77
CA GLY A 54 5.17 -5.18 -3.63
C GLY A 54 4.78 -4.53 -4.97
N LEU A 55 3.67 -4.95 -5.57
CA LEU A 55 3.14 -4.38 -6.80
C LEU A 55 2.60 -2.96 -6.59
N LEU A 56 1.94 -2.68 -5.46
CA LEU A 56 1.57 -1.31 -5.10
C LEU A 56 2.80 -0.42 -4.87
N ALA A 57 3.85 -0.94 -4.23
CA ALA A 57 5.11 -0.21 -4.08
C ALA A 57 5.79 0.04 -5.45
N LEU A 58 5.73 -0.93 -6.36
CA LEU A 58 6.25 -0.78 -7.71
C LEU A 58 5.43 0.22 -8.54
N TYR A 59 4.11 0.24 -8.37
CA TYR A 59 3.25 1.28 -8.92
C TYR A 59 3.71 2.66 -8.45
N GLU A 60 3.87 2.90 -7.16
CA GLU A 60 4.31 4.22 -6.65
C GLU A 60 5.74 4.59 -7.09
N ALA A 61 6.57 3.60 -7.43
CA ALA A 61 7.93 3.82 -7.93
C ALA A 61 8.02 4.11 -9.45
N THR A 62 6.97 3.76 -10.21
CA THR A 62 6.99 3.80 -11.69
C THR A 62 5.83 4.59 -12.30
N PHE A 63 4.72 4.71 -11.58
CA PHE A 63 3.41 5.16 -12.04
C PHE A 63 2.85 4.38 -13.24
N ASP A 64 3.35 3.16 -13.46
CA ASP A 64 2.80 2.24 -14.45
C ASP A 64 1.60 1.51 -13.85
N GLU A 65 0.41 1.88 -14.34
CA GLU A 65 -0.87 1.44 -13.78
C GLU A 65 -1.10 -0.07 -13.85
N ARG A 66 -0.36 -0.80 -14.69
CA ARG A 66 -0.46 -2.27 -14.76
C ARG A 66 -0.15 -2.93 -13.42
N TRP A 67 0.74 -2.33 -12.63
CA TRP A 67 1.08 -2.84 -11.30
C TRP A 67 -0.03 -2.65 -10.29
N PHE A 68 -0.70 -1.49 -10.33
CA PHE A 68 -1.89 -1.24 -9.51
C PHE A 68 -3.02 -2.22 -9.86
N VAL A 69 -3.28 -2.41 -11.16
CA VAL A 69 -4.32 -3.34 -11.64
C VAL A 69 -4.02 -4.75 -11.15
N ALA A 70 -2.79 -5.24 -11.35
CA ALA A 70 -2.39 -6.57 -10.90
C ALA A 70 -2.50 -6.72 -9.38
N ALA A 71 -2.06 -5.73 -8.59
CA ALA A 71 -2.20 -5.75 -7.13
C ALA A 71 -3.66 -5.85 -6.70
N ARG A 72 -4.55 -5.08 -7.34
CA ARG A 72 -5.99 -5.13 -7.07
C ARG A 72 -6.58 -6.49 -7.42
N GLU A 73 -6.23 -7.07 -8.58
CA GLU A 73 -6.68 -8.41 -8.98
C GLU A 73 -6.28 -9.49 -7.97
N LEU A 74 -5.05 -9.45 -7.44
CA LEU A 74 -4.62 -10.37 -6.38
C LEU A 74 -5.46 -10.22 -5.10
N MET A 75 -5.82 -8.99 -4.73
CA MET A 75 -6.64 -8.75 -3.54
C MET A 75 -8.11 -9.09 -3.74
N GLU A 76 -8.63 -9.01 -4.97
CA GLU A 76 -9.95 -9.56 -5.29
C GLU A 76 -9.97 -11.09 -5.12
N VAL A 77 -8.90 -11.79 -5.51
CA VAL A 77 -8.75 -13.23 -5.23
C VAL A 77 -8.76 -13.50 -3.72
N VAL A 78 -8.02 -12.72 -2.94
CA VAL A 78 -8.00 -12.83 -1.47
C VAL A 78 -9.40 -12.67 -0.87
N LEU A 79 -10.14 -11.63 -1.29
CA LEU A 79 -11.49 -11.36 -0.81
C LEU A 79 -12.49 -12.45 -1.20
N ASN A 80 -12.34 -13.06 -2.38
CA ASN A 80 -13.28 -14.04 -2.90
C ASN A 80 -13.02 -15.46 -2.38
N HIS A 81 -11.77 -15.87 -2.22
CA HIS A 81 -11.42 -17.28 -1.96
C HIS A 81 -10.86 -17.56 -0.57
N PHE A 82 -10.26 -16.56 0.08
CA PHE A 82 -9.57 -16.74 1.35
C PHE A 82 -10.39 -16.26 2.54
N ARG A 83 -11.45 -15.48 2.31
CA ARG A 83 -12.23 -14.86 3.39
C ARG A 83 -12.84 -15.87 4.35
N ASP A 84 -12.68 -15.61 5.64
CA ASP A 84 -13.41 -16.32 6.69
C ASP A 84 -14.64 -15.49 7.11
N PRO A 85 -15.86 -16.05 7.08
CA PRO A 85 -17.05 -15.39 7.61
C PRO A 85 -16.93 -14.93 9.08
N ALA A 86 -16.06 -15.56 9.88
CA ALA A 86 -15.76 -15.17 11.25
C ALA A 86 -14.74 -14.00 11.35
N GLY A 87 -14.31 -13.43 10.22
CA GLY A 87 -13.33 -12.34 10.12
C GLY A 87 -11.95 -12.82 9.68
N GLY A 88 -11.17 -11.95 9.04
CA GLY A 88 -9.86 -12.30 8.47
C GLY A 88 -9.93 -13.28 7.30
N PHE A 89 -8.81 -13.96 7.06
CA PHE A 89 -8.59 -14.80 5.89
C PHE A 89 -7.90 -16.11 6.29
N PHE A 90 -8.39 -17.23 5.75
CA PHE A 90 -7.69 -18.52 5.82
C PHE A 90 -6.38 -18.49 5.02
N ASP A 91 -5.45 -19.37 5.36
CA ASP A 91 -4.16 -19.44 4.68
C ASP A 91 -4.27 -20.05 3.28
N THR A 92 -5.24 -20.94 3.06
CA THR A 92 -5.51 -21.59 1.77
C THR A 92 -6.83 -21.13 1.18
N ALA A 93 -6.95 -21.14 -0.15
CA ALA A 93 -8.20 -20.87 -0.85
C ALA A 93 -9.28 -21.93 -0.54
N ASP A 94 -10.55 -21.58 -0.75
CA ASP A 94 -11.71 -22.45 -0.51
C ASP A 94 -11.85 -23.59 -1.52
N ASP A 95 -11.27 -23.43 -2.70
CA ASP A 95 -11.20 -24.37 -3.80
C ASP A 95 -9.84 -25.09 -3.94
N ALA A 96 -8.94 -24.88 -2.97
CA ALA A 96 -7.68 -25.62 -2.88
C ALA A 96 -7.93 -27.07 -2.41
N GLU A 97 -6.84 -27.85 -2.24
CA GLU A 97 -6.92 -29.19 -1.66
C GLU A 97 -7.73 -29.17 -0.35
N ARG A 98 -8.72 -30.06 -0.26
CA ARG A 98 -9.67 -30.07 0.84
C ARG A 98 -8.99 -30.56 2.13
N LEU A 99 -8.59 -29.60 2.96
CA LEU A 99 -8.05 -29.86 4.29
C LEU A 99 -9.16 -30.19 5.30
N VAL A 100 -8.81 -30.93 6.36
CA VAL A 100 -9.73 -31.18 7.51
C VAL A 100 -10.11 -29.87 8.20
N THR A 101 -9.14 -28.95 8.30
CA THR A 101 -9.33 -27.58 8.80
C THR A 101 -8.53 -26.62 7.92
N ARG A 102 -9.08 -25.45 7.62
CA ARG A 102 -8.32 -24.36 6.99
C ARG A 102 -7.71 -23.50 8.10
N PRO A 103 -6.38 -23.51 8.28
CA PRO A 103 -5.74 -22.70 9.30
C PRO A 103 -5.83 -21.21 8.95
N LYS A 104 -5.63 -20.37 9.97
CA LYS A 104 -5.55 -18.93 9.88
C LYS A 104 -4.35 -18.46 10.70
N GLY A 105 -3.23 -18.21 10.03
CA GLY A 105 -2.06 -17.61 10.63
C GLY A 105 -2.29 -16.13 10.95
N LEU A 106 -2.35 -15.79 12.24
CA LEU A 106 -2.48 -14.41 12.70
C LEU A 106 -1.17 -13.84 13.28
N GLN A 107 -0.30 -14.69 13.80
CA GLN A 107 0.94 -14.25 14.43
C GLN A 107 2.00 -13.95 13.37
N ASP A 108 2.67 -12.80 13.49
CA ASP A 108 3.86 -12.50 12.70
C ASP A 108 5.04 -13.36 13.21
N ASN A 109 5.83 -13.88 12.28
CA ASN A 109 7.00 -14.71 12.59
C ASN A 109 8.23 -14.17 11.84
N ALA A 110 9.03 -15.03 11.20
CA ALA A 110 10.12 -14.61 10.32
C ALA A 110 9.65 -13.68 9.19
N LEU A 111 8.38 -13.81 8.79
CA LEU A 111 7.68 -12.92 7.86
C LEU A 111 6.40 -12.40 8.53
N PRO A 112 5.88 -11.24 8.10
CA PRO A 112 4.53 -10.83 8.43
C PRO A 112 3.50 -11.90 8.07
N SER A 113 2.48 -12.06 8.90
CA SER A 113 1.38 -12.96 8.59
C SER A 113 0.61 -12.47 7.35
N GLY A 114 0.09 -13.41 6.55
CA GLY A 114 -0.75 -13.06 5.39
C GLY A 114 -1.97 -12.21 5.78
N ASN A 115 -2.52 -12.41 6.98
CA ASN A 115 -3.64 -11.60 7.49
C ASN A 115 -3.22 -10.15 7.80
N ALA A 116 -2.06 -9.94 8.43
CA ALA A 116 -1.55 -8.59 8.67
C ALA A 116 -1.31 -7.85 7.35
N MET A 117 -0.78 -8.57 6.35
CA MET A 117 -0.55 -8.01 5.02
C MET A 117 -1.82 -7.74 4.24
N ALA A 118 -2.81 -8.63 4.32
CA ALA A 118 -4.13 -8.35 3.77
C ALA A 118 -4.70 -7.04 4.37
N ALA A 119 -4.64 -6.86 5.69
CA ALA A 119 -5.13 -5.64 6.33
C ALA A 119 -4.42 -4.38 5.82
N THR A 120 -3.07 -4.40 5.73
CA THR A 120 -2.28 -3.28 5.19
C THR A 120 -2.65 -2.97 3.74
N VAL A 121 -2.64 -3.96 2.85
CA VAL A 121 -2.91 -3.75 1.42
C VAL A 121 -4.35 -3.27 1.19
N LEU A 122 -5.32 -3.82 1.92
CA LEU A 122 -6.72 -3.39 1.84
C LEU A 122 -6.90 -1.93 2.28
N LEU A 123 -6.19 -1.46 3.30
CA LEU A 123 -6.21 -0.04 3.69
C LEU A 123 -5.59 0.87 2.61
N ARG A 124 -4.50 0.42 1.97
CA ARG A 124 -3.91 1.15 0.83
C ARG A 124 -4.85 1.18 -0.37
N LEU A 125 -5.46 0.05 -0.73
CA LEU A 125 -6.45 -0.02 -1.81
C LEU A 125 -7.66 0.87 -1.51
N HIS A 126 -8.14 0.93 -0.27
CA HIS A 126 -9.17 1.87 0.12
C HIS A 126 -8.76 3.33 -0.17
N ALA A 127 -7.53 3.72 0.18
CA ALA A 127 -7.03 5.07 -0.09
C ALA A 127 -6.86 5.35 -1.60
N PHE A 128 -6.50 4.36 -2.41
CA PHE A 128 -6.40 4.50 -3.87
C PHE A 128 -7.75 4.50 -4.60
N THR A 129 -8.78 3.87 -4.05
CA THR A 129 -10.03 3.59 -4.77
C THR A 129 -11.26 4.29 -4.21
N GLY A 130 -11.23 4.65 -2.93
CA GLY A 130 -12.40 5.08 -2.17
C GLY A 130 -13.42 3.99 -1.87
N GLU A 131 -13.17 2.74 -2.24
CA GLU A 131 -14.11 1.65 -2.01
C GLU A 131 -14.13 1.26 -0.52
N ALA A 132 -15.27 1.49 0.15
CA ALA A 132 -15.44 1.21 1.58
C ALA A 132 -15.25 -0.28 1.93
N ARG A 133 -15.53 -1.19 0.99
CA ARG A 133 -15.41 -2.64 1.20
C ARG A 133 -14.01 -3.09 1.61
N TYR A 134 -12.96 -2.45 1.09
CA TYR A 134 -11.59 -2.79 1.48
C TYR A 134 -11.32 -2.38 2.93
N ARG A 135 -11.71 -1.16 3.34
CA ARG A 135 -11.58 -0.69 4.72
C ARG A 135 -12.36 -1.57 5.69
N SER A 136 -13.61 -1.91 5.37
CA SER A 136 -14.42 -2.81 6.22
C SER A 136 -13.79 -4.20 6.37
N ALA A 137 -13.20 -4.75 5.30
CA ALA A 137 -12.50 -6.04 5.38
C ALA A 137 -11.21 -5.94 6.21
N ALA A 138 -10.45 -4.86 6.08
CA ALA A 138 -9.26 -4.61 6.90
C ALA A 138 -9.60 -4.45 8.38
N GLU A 139 -10.60 -3.64 8.73
CA GLU A 139 -11.05 -3.41 10.11
C GLU A 139 -11.59 -4.70 10.76
N ALA A 140 -12.34 -5.51 10.02
CA ALA A 140 -12.79 -6.83 10.50
C ALA A 140 -11.61 -7.77 10.78
N THR A 141 -10.53 -7.66 10.01
CA THR A 141 -9.31 -8.46 10.18
C THR A 141 -8.50 -7.98 11.40
N LEU A 142 -8.36 -6.66 11.58
CA LEU A 142 -7.72 -6.02 12.74
C LEU A 142 -8.42 -6.37 14.07
N ALA A 143 -9.75 -6.45 14.06
CA ALA A 143 -10.54 -6.78 15.24
C ALA A 143 -10.17 -8.14 15.86
N LEU A 144 -9.68 -9.09 15.05
CA LEU A 144 -9.27 -10.42 15.53
C LEU A 144 -8.08 -10.37 16.48
N VAL A 145 -7.16 -9.43 16.26
CA VAL A 145 -5.89 -9.35 17.00
C VAL A 145 -5.85 -8.23 18.02
N ALA A 146 -6.92 -7.42 18.14
CA ALA A 146 -6.93 -6.19 18.93
C ALA A 146 -6.53 -6.39 20.40
N SER A 147 -6.92 -7.50 21.03
CA SER A 147 -6.57 -7.84 22.41
C SER A 147 -5.19 -8.49 22.54
N VAL A 148 -4.86 -9.45 21.66
CA VAL A 148 -3.61 -10.20 21.74
C VAL A 148 -2.40 -9.35 21.33
N ALA A 149 -2.55 -8.43 20.37
CA ALA A 149 -1.50 -7.51 19.96
C ALA A 149 -1.11 -6.53 21.07
N GLN A 150 -2.02 -6.19 21.98
CA GLN A 150 -1.69 -5.38 23.17
C GLN A 150 -0.86 -6.17 24.18
N LEU A 151 -1.11 -7.47 24.32
CA LEU A 151 -0.39 -8.33 25.26
C LEU A 151 0.98 -8.75 24.72
N TYR A 152 1.09 -8.97 23.40
CA TYR A 152 2.29 -9.49 22.74
C TYR A 152 2.68 -8.67 21.50
N PRO A 153 2.93 -7.36 21.62
CA PRO A 153 3.09 -6.46 20.45
C PRO A 153 4.22 -6.88 19.50
N THR A 154 5.28 -7.50 20.01
CA THR A 154 6.42 -7.96 19.19
C THR A 154 6.07 -9.15 18.29
N ALA A 155 5.02 -9.91 18.61
CA ALA A 155 4.52 -11.01 17.78
C ALA A 155 3.48 -10.54 16.73
N PHE A 156 3.16 -9.25 16.72
CA PHE A 156 2.13 -8.64 15.88
C PHE A 156 2.60 -7.28 15.31
N ALA A 157 3.90 -7.15 15.02
CA ALA A 157 4.50 -5.87 14.61
C ALA A 157 3.89 -5.32 13.31
N GLN A 158 3.59 -6.18 12.33
CA GLN A 158 2.95 -5.73 11.09
C GLN A 158 1.50 -5.32 11.33
N TRP A 159 0.81 -5.97 12.27
CA TRP A 159 -0.53 -5.55 12.67
C TRP A 159 -0.54 -4.17 13.31
N LEU A 160 0.51 -3.79 14.04
CA LEU A 160 0.63 -2.44 14.59
C LEU A 160 0.78 -1.40 13.48
N ILE A 161 1.46 -1.73 12.37
CA ILE A 161 1.52 -0.87 11.17
C ILE A 161 0.13 -0.76 10.52
N ALA A 162 -0.58 -1.88 10.36
CA ALA A 162 -1.95 -1.87 9.84
C ALA A 162 -2.91 -1.08 10.75
N ALA A 163 -2.76 -1.19 12.07
CA ALA A 163 -3.54 -0.44 13.04
C ALA A 163 -3.23 1.07 12.99
N ASP A 164 -1.95 1.43 12.83
CA ASP A 164 -1.52 2.82 12.65
C ASP A 164 -2.15 3.45 11.40
N LEU A 165 -2.16 2.71 10.28
CA LEU A 165 -2.83 3.10 9.04
C LEU A 165 -4.35 3.24 9.23
N ALA A 166 -5.00 2.30 9.91
CA ALA A 166 -6.45 2.32 10.11
C ALA A 166 -6.93 3.43 11.05
N GLY A 167 -6.11 3.79 12.05
CA GLY A 167 -6.44 4.79 13.07
C GLY A 167 -6.15 6.24 12.66
N GLY A 168 -5.33 6.46 11.64
CA GLY A 168 -4.95 7.80 11.16
C GLY A 168 -5.57 8.17 9.82
N PRO A 169 -5.63 9.47 9.47
CA PRO A 169 -5.86 9.84 8.09
C PRO A 169 -4.68 9.38 7.23
N ILE A 170 -4.97 8.74 6.10
CA ILE A 170 -4.01 8.48 5.03
C ILE A 170 -4.00 9.72 4.13
N ASP A 171 -2.81 10.23 3.81
CA ASP A 171 -2.63 11.26 2.79
C ASP A 171 -2.83 10.61 1.41
N GLU A 172 -3.97 10.90 0.78
CA GLU A 172 -4.32 10.50 -0.57
C GLU A 172 -3.79 11.55 -1.54
N VAL A 173 -2.61 11.30 -2.15
CA VAL A 173 -1.93 12.27 -3.01
C VAL A 173 -2.14 11.92 -4.48
N ALA A 174 -2.81 12.80 -5.23
CA ALA A 174 -3.01 12.66 -6.66
C ALA A 174 -2.27 13.78 -7.40
N ILE A 175 -1.38 13.43 -8.33
CA ILE A 175 -0.60 14.38 -9.12
C ILE A 175 -1.00 14.26 -10.60
N VAL A 176 -1.62 15.31 -11.11
CA VAL A 176 -2.00 15.39 -12.53
C VAL A 176 -0.87 16.04 -13.33
N GLY A 177 -0.31 15.29 -14.27
CA GLY A 177 0.81 15.67 -15.13
C GLY A 177 1.61 14.45 -15.58
N SER A 178 2.36 14.57 -16.68
CA SER A 178 3.26 13.49 -17.11
C SER A 178 4.35 13.27 -16.05
N PRO A 179 4.53 12.05 -15.49
CA PRO A 179 5.53 11.77 -14.46
C PRO A 179 6.97 12.13 -14.86
N GLU A 180 7.27 12.09 -16.15
CA GLU A 180 8.60 12.41 -16.71
C GLU A 180 8.83 13.91 -16.88
N ALA A 181 7.77 14.73 -16.84
CA ALA A 181 7.90 16.18 -17.00
C ALA A 181 8.54 16.81 -15.74
N PRO A 182 9.48 17.78 -15.90
CA PRO A 182 10.23 18.33 -14.77
C PRO A 182 9.35 18.89 -13.62
N GLY A 183 8.23 19.53 -13.95
CA GLY A 183 7.31 20.06 -12.94
C GLY A 183 6.61 18.96 -12.13
N THR A 184 6.19 17.88 -12.79
CA THR A 184 5.58 16.72 -12.13
C THR A 184 6.61 15.98 -11.29
N ALA A 185 7.82 15.77 -11.82
CA ALA A 185 8.93 15.13 -11.12
C ALA A 185 9.31 15.89 -9.84
N ALA A 186 9.23 17.22 -9.85
CA ALA A 186 9.44 18.04 -8.65
C ALA A 186 8.37 17.79 -7.58
N LEU A 187 7.09 17.64 -7.95
CA LEU A 187 6.02 17.30 -7.02
C LEU A 187 6.18 15.87 -6.47
N LEU A 188 6.51 14.91 -7.33
CA LEU A 188 6.78 13.52 -6.97
C LEU A 188 7.99 13.36 -6.03
N THR A 189 9.01 14.20 -6.20
CA THR A 189 10.16 14.21 -5.29
C THR A 189 9.72 14.55 -3.87
N VAL A 190 8.82 15.53 -3.70
CA VAL A 190 8.29 15.93 -2.40
C VAL A 190 7.53 14.80 -1.71
N THR A 191 6.77 13.99 -2.45
CA THR A 191 6.06 12.85 -1.85
C THR A 191 7.02 11.77 -1.36
N ALA A 192 8.20 11.64 -1.98
CA ALA A 192 9.23 10.70 -1.56
C ALA A 192 10.19 11.24 -0.47
N GLU A 193 9.98 12.46 0.03
CA GLU A 193 10.85 13.06 1.05
C GLU A 193 10.53 12.55 2.47
N GLY A 194 11.51 11.92 3.10
CA GLY A 194 11.42 11.44 4.47
C GLY A 194 10.58 10.18 4.62
N PHE A 195 10.20 9.86 5.85
CA PHE A 195 9.38 8.71 6.16
C PHE A 195 7.89 9.08 6.12
N GLN A 196 7.14 8.50 5.18
CA GLN A 196 5.73 8.79 4.91
C GLN A 196 4.83 7.56 5.14
N PRO A 197 4.63 7.11 6.40
CA PRO A 197 3.98 5.82 6.67
C PRO A 197 2.48 5.81 6.33
N ARG A 198 1.84 6.98 6.21
CA ARG A 198 0.40 7.14 5.97
C ARG A 198 0.14 7.90 4.69
N GLN A 199 0.69 7.42 3.58
CA GLN A 199 0.55 8.07 2.28
C GLN A 199 0.33 7.03 1.19
N VAL A 200 -0.50 7.40 0.21
CA VAL A 200 -0.55 6.78 -1.11
C VAL A 200 -0.40 7.86 -2.17
N VAL A 201 0.33 7.56 -3.24
CA VAL A 201 0.61 8.50 -4.32
C VAL A 201 0.16 7.91 -5.66
N ALA A 202 -0.67 8.65 -6.38
CA ALA A 202 -1.03 8.34 -7.76
C ALA A 202 -0.64 9.50 -8.67
N ALA A 203 -0.14 9.20 -9.87
CA ALA A 203 0.19 10.20 -10.87
C ALA A 203 -0.14 9.74 -12.28
N SER A 204 -0.70 10.64 -13.09
CA SER A 204 -0.98 10.38 -14.51
C SER A 204 -1.11 11.68 -15.30
N ALA A 205 -0.77 11.61 -16.59
CA ALA A 205 -1.05 12.67 -17.56
C ALA A 205 -2.52 12.66 -18.04
N ALA A 206 -3.20 11.51 -17.92
CA ALA A 206 -4.57 11.28 -18.38
C ALA A 206 -5.41 10.76 -17.19
N PRO A 207 -5.78 11.65 -16.25
CA PRO A 207 -6.41 11.24 -15.00
C PRO A 207 -7.75 10.52 -15.20
N ASP A 208 -8.60 10.97 -16.13
CA ASP A 208 -9.94 10.40 -16.33
C ASP A 208 -9.93 9.01 -16.99
N ASP A 209 -8.85 8.67 -17.70
CA ASP A 209 -8.65 7.35 -18.32
C ASP A 209 -7.88 6.38 -17.41
N SER A 210 -7.47 6.84 -16.22
CA SER A 210 -6.63 6.07 -15.31
C SER A 210 -7.37 4.87 -14.73
N ALA A 211 -6.68 3.75 -14.57
CA ALA A 211 -7.16 2.61 -13.80
C ALA A 211 -7.21 2.88 -12.28
N VAL A 212 -6.57 3.95 -11.80
CA VAL A 212 -6.46 4.30 -10.37
C VAL A 212 -7.51 5.36 -10.02
N PRO A 213 -8.60 5.01 -9.30
CA PRO A 213 -9.71 5.94 -9.08
C PRO A 213 -9.34 7.23 -8.33
N LEU A 214 -8.28 7.21 -7.53
CA LEU A 214 -7.74 8.39 -6.86
C LEU A 214 -7.41 9.54 -7.83
N LEU A 215 -7.14 9.25 -9.11
CA LEU A 215 -6.83 10.26 -10.13
C LEU A 215 -8.08 10.87 -10.79
N HIS A 216 -9.24 10.22 -10.73
CA HIS A 216 -10.46 10.65 -11.43
C HIS A 216 -10.94 12.02 -10.95
N ASP A 217 -11.62 12.76 -11.84
CA ASP A 217 -12.21 14.08 -11.57
C ASP A 217 -11.18 15.15 -11.14
N ARG A 218 -9.92 14.98 -11.53
CA ARG A 218 -8.82 15.92 -11.25
C ARG A 218 -8.22 16.43 -12.53
N THR A 219 -7.92 17.72 -12.55
CA THR A 219 -7.32 18.36 -13.74
C THR A 219 -6.05 19.11 -13.36
N MET A 220 -5.24 19.41 -14.38
CA MET A 220 -4.24 20.46 -14.23
C MET A 220 -4.93 21.80 -13.93
N ARG A 221 -4.28 22.64 -13.13
CA ARG A 221 -4.68 24.02 -12.81
C ARG A 221 -3.64 24.97 -13.37
N ASP A 222 -4.10 26.08 -13.94
CA ASP A 222 -3.26 27.10 -14.57
C ASP A 222 -2.28 26.55 -15.64
N GLY A 223 -2.64 25.45 -16.30
CA GLY A 223 -1.78 24.76 -17.27
C GLY A 223 -0.54 24.11 -16.66
N LYS A 224 -0.49 23.90 -15.35
CA LYS A 224 0.66 23.35 -14.62
C LYS A 224 0.35 21.99 -13.99
N PRO A 225 1.37 21.12 -13.79
CA PRO A 225 1.22 19.93 -12.97
C PRO A 225 0.61 20.28 -11.62
N THR A 226 -0.37 19.51 -11.17
CA THR A 226 -1.18 19.86 -10.00
C THR A 226 -1.23 18.69 -9.04
N ALA A 227 -0.84 18.94 -7.79
CA ALA A 227 -1.00 18.00 -6.70
C ALA A 227 -2.28 18.30 -5.92
N TYR A 228 -3.02 17.24 -5.65
CA TYR A 228 -4.18 17.23 -4.77
C TYR A 228 -3.84 16.36 -3.57
N VAL A 229 -4.06 16.88 -2.36
CA VAL A 229 -3.89 16.12 -1.11
C VAL A 229 -5.24 16.01 -0.44
N CYS A 230 -5.74 14.78 -0.33
CA CYS A 230 -7.03 14.48 0.30
C CYS A 230 -6.81 13.61 1.54
N ARG A 231 -7.72 13.73 2.51
CA ARG A 231 -7.74 12.93 3.74
C ARG A 231 -9.17 12.54 4.02
N GLY A 232 -9.48 11.24 3.94
CA GLY A 232 -10.85 10.77 4.12
C GLY A 232 -11.80 11.40 3.09
N PHE A 233 -11.38 11.42 1.82
CA PHE A 233 -12.14 11.96 0.69
C PHE A 233 -12.42 13.46 0.72
N THR A 234 -11.83 14.20 1.66
CA THR A 234 -11.88 15.66 1.67
C THR A 234 -10.54 16.21 1.18
N CYS A 235 -10.57 16.88 0.03
CA CYS A 235 -9.38 17.47 -0.58
C CYS A 235 -9.13 18.89 -0.06
N ARG A 236 -7.85 19.21 0.13
CA ARG A 236 -7.41 20.60 0.33
C ARG A 236 -7.33 21.34 -1.00
N GLN A 237 -7.00 22.64 -0.93
CA GLN A 237 -6.76 23.43 -2.13
C GLN A 237 -5.61 22.79 -2.95
N PRO A 238 -5.80 22.55 -4.26
CA PRO A 238 -4.74 21.99 -5.10
C PRO A 238 -3.56 22.95 -5.23
N VAL A 239 -2.36 22.40 -5.38
CA VAL A 239 -1.10 23.17 -5.46
C VAL A 239 -0.31 22.82 -6.71
N ASN A 240 0.41 23.80 -7.26
CA ASN A 240 1.23 23.64 -8.47
C ASN A 240 2.74 23.69 -8.21
N ASP A 241 3.16 24.01 -6.98
CA ASP A 241 4.57 24.14 -6.60
C ASP A 241 4.96 23.16 -5.50
N ALA A 242 6.20 22.68 -5.59
CA ALA A 242 6.77 21.68 -4.68
C ALA A 242 6.81 22.15 -3.23
N GLU A 243 7.03 23.44 -2.99
CA GLU A 243 7.16 23.98 -1.64
C GLU A 243 5.79 24.10 -0.95
N ALA A 244 4.75 24.45 -1.69
CA ALA A 244 3.37 24.36 -1.20
C ALA A 244 2.96 22.91 -0.90
N LEU A 245 3.27 21.95 -1.78
CA LEU A 245 3.01 20.54 -1.51
C LEU A 245 3.74 20.07 -0.24
N ARG A 246 5.00 20.47 -0.04
CA ARG A 246 5.78 20.13 1.16
C ARG A 246 5.11 20.65 2.43
N ARG A 247 4.59 21.88 2.41
CA ARG A 247 3.82 22.44 3.53
C ARG A 247 2.54 21.64 3.80
N GLU A 248 1.79 21.27 2.76
CA GLU A 248 0.54 20.51 2.90
C GLU A 248 0.74 19.12 3.51
N LEU A 249 1.83 18.45 3.15
CA LEU A 249 2.20 17.14 3.71
C LEU A 249 2.77 17.29 5.13
N SER A 250 3.61 18.30 5.38
CA SER A 250 4.23 18.52 6.71
C SER A 250 3.21 18.93 7.80
N ALA A 251 2.09 19.54 7.42
CA ALA A 251 1.05 20.00 8.33
C ALA A 251 0.15 18.88 8.90
N ALA A 252 0.38 17.61 8.56
CA ALA A 252 -0.41 16.49 9.07
C ALA A 252 -0.14 16.24 10.58
N PRO A 253 -1.18 16.23 11.44
CA PRO A 253 -1.03 15.94 12.86
C PRO A 253 -0.50 14.49 13.04
N GLY A 254 0.64 14.36 13.72
CA GLY A 254 1.40 13.11 13.87
C GLY A 254 2.87 13.20 13.41
N ARG A 255 3.23 14.23 12.63
CA ARG A 255 4.62 14.48 12.18
C ARG A 255 5.44 15.40 13.10
N GLN A 256 4.78 16.11 14.02
CA GLN A 256 5.45 16.97 15.00
C GLN A 256 5.86 16.17 16.24
N GLY A 257 6.90 15.35 16.10
CA GLY A 257 7.48 14.58 17.20
C GLY A 257 9.00 14.68 17.20
N GLN A 258 9.54 15.35 18.23
CA GLN A 258 10.95 15.37 18.66
C GLN A 258 11.96 16.27 17.89
N GLY A 259 11.72 17.58 17.92
CA GLY A 259 12.81 18.55 18.05
C GLY A 259 13.10 18.76 19.53
N GLY A 260 14.00 17.96 20.11
CA GLY A 260 14.36 18.05 21.53
C GLY A 260 14.96 19.42 21.86
N GLN A 261 14.19 20.28 22.52
CA GLN A 261 14.75 21.40 23.27
C GLN A 261 15.36 20.85 24.56
N ALA A 262 16.68 20.69 24.58
CA ALA A 262 17.45 20.52 25.80
C ALA A 262 17.34 21.81 26.63
N GLN A 263 16.37 21.89 27.52
CA GLN A 263 16.37 22.88 28.59
C GLN A 263 17.32 22.40 29.68
N GLY A 264 18.49 23.04 29.75
CA GLY A 264 19.41 22.93 30.87
C GLY A 264 18.76 23.49 32.13
N GLY A 265 18.33 22.59 33.03
CA GLY A 265 17.96 22.93 34.39
C GLY A 265 19.18 22.85 35.30
N ALA A 266 19.68 24.00 35.74
CA ALA A 266 20.65 24.11 36.82
C ALA A 266 20.03 23.63 38.14
N ALA A 267 20.72 22.75 38.86
CA ALA A 267 20.38 22.38 40.23
C ALA A 267 20.89 23.45 41.21
N PRO A 268 20.11 23.87 42.21
CA PRO A 268 20.64 24.61 43.35
C PRO A 268 21.18 23.64 44.42
N ALA A 269 22.08 24.19 45.23
CA ALA A 269 22.98 23.56 46.20
C ALA A 269 22.30 22.79 47.35
#